data_AF-G0N305-F1
#
_entry.id   AF-G0N305-F1
#
_cell.length_a   1.000
_cell.length_b   1.000
_cell.length_c   1.000
_cell.angle_alpha   90.00
_cell.angle_beta   90.00
_cell.angle_gamma   90.00
#
_symmetry.space_group_name_H-M   'P 1'
#
loop_
_entity.id
_entity.type
_entity.pdbx_description
1 polymer ?
#
loop_
_entity_poly.entity_id
_entity_poly.type
_entity_poly.pdbx_seq_one_letter_code
_entity_poly.pdbx_strand_id
1 'polypeptide(L)'
;MELDQWKQAEELNLMYSLHWFPDEVLVQFKEYWIQTCTLDKAQFARIGMKFATSPVFESCRLVAEEPSREIDFMDSIGVPGPPEEDYRSIRHLMIPNTDKLLVFKEYAPGDIEIEKQTRDIQ
;
A
#
# COMPACT_ATOMS: atom_id res chain seq x y z
N MET A 1 32.98 3.22 -6.40
CA MET A 1 31.80 3.97 -6.85
C MET A 1 30.65 2.98 -6.88
N GLU A 2 30.12 2.63 -5.71
CA GLU A 2 29.12 1.57 -5.49
C GLU A 2 27.84 2.10 -4.79
N LEU A 3 27.78 3.41 -4.53
CA LEU A 3 26.72 4.03 -3.72
C LEU A 3 25.39 4.28 -4.46
N ASP A 4 25.31 4.01 -5.76
CA ASP A 4 24.12 4.30 -6.58
C ASP A 4 23.35 3.05 -7.04
N GLN A 5 23.77 1.84 -6.65
CA GLN A 5 23.09 0.60 -7.06
C GLN A 5 21.64 0.53 -6.57
N TRP A 6 21.35 1.16 -5.42
CA TRP A 6 19.99 1.26 -4.89
C TRP A 6 19.03 2.03 -5.84
N LYS A 7 19.54 2.92 -6.71
CA LYS A 7 18.71 3.65 -7.69
C LYS A 7 18.19 2.77 -8.82
N GLN A 8 18.73 1.55 -8.96
CA GLN A 8 18.27 0.55 -9.93
C GLN A 8 17.34 -0.49 -9.28
N ALA A 9 17.21 -0.49 -7.95
CA ALA A 9 16.32 -1.42 -7.28
C ALA A 9 14.87 -1.00 -7.55
N GLU A 10 14.09 -1.93 -8.10
CA GLU A 10 12.66 -1.72 -8.36
C GLU A 10 11.79 -2.18 -7.19
N GLU A 11 12.33 -3.01 -6.31
CA GLU A 11 11.64 -3.62 -5.18
C GLU A 11 12.29 -3.21 -3.85
N LEU A 12 11.46 -2.91 -2.84
CA LEU A 12 11.90 -2.64 -1.47
C LEU A 12 11.25 -3.61 -0.47
N ASN A 13 12.10 -4.34 0.25
CA ASN A 13 11.69 -5.26 1.32
C ASN A 13 11.94 -4.60 2.69
N LEU A 14 10.86 -4.41 3.47
CA LEU A 14 10.88 -3.78 4.79
C LEU A 14 10.36 -4.75 5.85
N MET A 15 11.25 -5.34 6.63
CA MET A 15 10.88 -6.18 7.77
C MET A 15 11.05 -5.39 9.07
N TYR A 16 9.92 -5.01 9.68
CA TYR A 16 9.83 -4.25 10.93
C TYR A 16 10.56 -2.89 10.92
N SER A 17 10.94 -2.41 9.73
CA SER A 17 11.80 -1.24 9.53
C SER A 17 11.10 -0.06 8.86
N LEU A 18 9.79 -0.16 8.62
CA LEU A 18 9.02 0.89 7.93
C LEU A 18 9.23 2.29 8.53
N HIS A 19 9.34 2.39 9.86
CA HIS A 19 9.52 3.64 10.60
C HIS A 19 10.95 4.24 10.48
N TRP A 20 11.91 3.50 9.95
CA TRP A 20 13.28 3.99 9.70
C TRP A 20 13.44 4.69 8.35
N PHE A 21 12.48 4.50 7.44
CA PHE A 21 12.55 5.09 6.11
C PHE A 21 11.77 6.39 6.04
N PRO A 22 12.38 7.47 5.53
CA PRO A 22 11.66 8.69 5.26
C PRO A 22 10.70 8.47 4.08
N ASP A 23 9.59 9.19 4.08
CA ASP A 23 8.53 9.00 3.08
C ASP A 23 9.03 9.26 1.64
N GLU A 24 10.05 10.10 1.46
CA GLU A 24 10.66 10.40 0.15
C GLU A 24 11.37 9.18 -0.46
N VAL A 25 11.77 8.21 0.36
CA VAL A 25 12.35 6.95 -0.11
C VAL A 25 11.25 5.96 -0.50
N LEU A 26 10.12 5.96 0.21
CA LEU A 26 8.97 5.09 -0.05
C LEU A 26 8.22 5.37 -1.36
N VAL A 27 8.61 6.39 -2.13
CA VAL A 27 8.01 6.70 -3.43
C VAL A 27 8.90 6.33 -4.61
N GLN A 28 10.10 5.79 -4.36
CA GLN A 28 11.12 5.56 -5.40
C GLN A 28 11.15 4.15 -5.97
N PHE A 29 10.46 3.20 -5.34
CA PHE A 29 10.39 1.81 -5.79
C PHE A 29 9.02 1.53 -6.43
N LYS A 30 8.98 0.52 -7.30
CA LYS A 30 7.76 0.04 -7.95
C LYS A 30 7.01 -0.92 -7.05
N GLU A 31 7.73 -1.82 -6.40
CA GLU A 31 7.18 -2.94 -5.64
C GLU A 31 7.66 -2.91 -4.19
N TYR A 32 6.79 -3.34 -3.27
CA TYR A 32 7.08 -3.34 -1.83
C TYR A 32 6.62 -4.64 -1.18
N TRP A 33 7.46 -5.15 -0.28
CA TRP A 33 7.06 -6.13 0.73
C TRP A 33 7.26 -5.52 2.11
N ILE A 34 6.17 -5.28 2.85
CA ILE A 34 6.19 -4.62 4.14
C ILE A 34 5.68 -5.59 5.20
N GLN A 35 6.51 -5.90 6.18
CA GLN A 35 6.11 -6.56 7.41
C GLN A 35 6.25 -5.59 8.58
N THR A 36 5.21 -5.44 9.40
CA THR A 36 5.21 -4.56 10.57
C THR A 36 4.59 -5.25 11.78
N CYS A 37 5.07 -4.93 12.99
CA CYS A 37 4.43 -5.44 14.21
C CYS A 37 3.05 -4.83 14.38
N THR A 38 2.94 -3.51 14.19
CA THR A 38 1.68 -2.77 14.36
C THR A 38 1.37 -1.96 13.11
N LEU A 39 0.08 -1.84 12.82
CA LEU A 39 -0.45 -0.95 11.79
C LEU A 39 -1.68 -0.26 12.33
N ASP A 40 -1.59 1.07 12.47
CA ASP A 40 -2.73 1.91 12.81
C ASP A 40 -3.34 2.58 11.56
N LYS A 41 -4.53 3.17 11.73
CA LYS A 41 -5.28 3.86 10.66
C LYS A 41 -4.48 5.00 10.02
N ALA A 42 -3.74 5.77 10.82
CA ALA A 42 -3.00 6.93 10.33
C ALA A 42 -1.79 6.50 9.50
N GLN A 43 -1.06 5.48 9.95
CA GLN A 43 0.04 4.86 9.22
C GLN A 43 -0.43 4.25 7.91
N PHE A 44 -1.52 3.48 7.94
CA PHE A 44 -2.09 2.86 6.73
C PHE A 44 -2.53 3.90 5.70
N ALA A 45 -3.28 4.92 6.14
CA ALA A 45 -3.68 6.03 5.28
C ALA A 45 -2.46 6.77 4.69
N ARG A 46 -1.41 7.01 5.51
CA ARG A 46 -0.17 7.63 5.05
C ARG A 46 0.50 6.82 3.94
N ILE A 47 0.65 5.51 4.12
CA ILE A 47 1.22 4.60 3.10
C ILE A 47 0.43 4.70 1.80
N GLY A 48 -0.90 4.58 1.87
CA GLY A 48 -1.76 4.68 0.70
C GLY A 48 -1.64 6.01 -0.04
N MET A 49 -1.54 7.14 0.69
CA MET A 49 -1.30 8.44 0.06
C MET A 49 0.06 8.51 -0.64
N LYS A 50 1.11 7.93 -0.07
CA LYS A 50 2.44 7.94 -0.70
C LYS A 50 2.47 7.14 -1.98
N PHE A 51 1.90 5.94 -1.97
CA PHE A 51 1.76 5.11 -3.18
C PHE A 51 0.93 5.80 -4.26
N ALA A 52 -0.12 6.54 -3.88
CA ALA A 52 -0.94 7.30 -4.82
C ALA A 52 -0.16 8.45 -5.47
N THR A 53 0.78 9.07 -4.74
CA THR A 53 1.65 10.13 -5.26
C THR A 53 2.88 9.63 -6.00
N SER A 54 3.26 8.36 -5.83
CA SER A 54 4.44 7.81 -6.50
C SER A 54 4.18 7.61 -7.99
N PRO A 55 5.04 8.14 -8.88
CA PRO A 55 4.91 7.95 -10.32
C PRO A 55 5.23 6.52 -10.76
N VAL A 56 6.03 5.80 -9.97
CA VAL A 56 6.57 4.48 -10.33
C VAL A 56 5.93 3.34 -9.54
N PHE A 57 5.23 3.60 -8.44
CA PHE A 57 4.56 2.55 -7.66
C PHE A 57 3.63 1.69 -8.53
N GLU A 58 3.72 0.37 -8.37
CA GLU A 58 2.92 -0.65 -9.05
C GLU A 58 2.19 -1.52 -8.03
N SER A 59 2.88 -2.07 -7.02
CA SER A 59 2.27 -2.98 -6.05
C SER A 59 2.92 -2.96 -4.66
N CYS A 60 2.19 -3.43 -3.65
CA CYS A 60 2.70 -3.68 -2.31
C CYS A 60 1.95 -4.85 -1.67
N ARG A 61 2.71 -5.74 -1.00
CA ARG A 61 2.15 -6.64 0.01
C ARG A 61 2.51 -6.14 1.41
N LEU A 62 1.49 -5.93 2.23
CA LEU A 62 1.63 -5.45 3.60
C LEU A 62 1.07 -6.48 4.57
N VAL A 63 1.92 -6.94 5.49
CA VAL A 63 1.55 -7.86 6.56
C VAL A 63 1.78 -7.19 7.92
N ALA A 64 0.71 -7.01 8.68
CA ALA A 64 0.73 -6.55 10.06
C ALA A 64 0.47 -7.72 11.00
N GLU A 65 1.38 -7.99 11.94
CA GLU A 65 1.24 -9.10 12.90
C GLU A 65 0.18 -8.84 13.96
N GLU A 66 0.14 -7.60 14.45
CA GLU A 66 -0.86 -7.09 15.38
C GLU A 66 -1.61 -5.95 14.69
N PRO A 67 -2.52 -6.25 13.75
CA PRO A 67 -3.41 -5.24 13.20
C PRO A 67 -4.19 -4.61 14.36
N SER A 68 -4.31 -3.28 14.37
CA SER A 68 -5.00 -2.60 15.47
C SER A 68 -6.40 -3.21 15.68
N ARG A 69 -6.78 -3.45 16.94
CA ARG A 69 -8.13 -3.95 17.30
C ARG A 69 -9.23 -2.91 17.11
N GLU A 70 -8.85 -1.69 16.71
CA GLU A 70 -9.80 -0.65 16.36
C GLU A 70 -10.57 -1.07 15.10
N ILE A 71 -11.90 -0.99 15.18
CA ILE A 71 -12.85 -1.42 14.16
C ILE A 71 -12.37 -0.94 12.78
N ASP A 72 -12.08 -1.94 11.93
CA ASP A 72 -11.81 -1.94 10.49
C ASP A 72 -10.94 -0.76 9.99
N PHE A 73 -9.61 -0.88 10.07
CA PHE A 73 -8.72 0.18 9.56
C PHE A 73 -8.80 0.32 8.03
N MET A 74 -9.31 -0.68 7.30
CA MET A 74 -9.59 -0.55 5.86
C MET A 74 -10.63 0.54 5.59
N ASP A 75 -11.56 0.81 6.51
CA ASP A 75 -12.55 1.88 6.36
C ASP A 75 -11.93 3.29 6.36
N SER A 76 -10.68 3.42 6.80
CA SER A 76 -9.96 4.70 6.81
C SER A 76 -9.48 5.15 5.42
N ILE A 77 -9.55 4.30 4.39
CA ILE A 77 -9.02 4.61 3.06
C ILE A 77 -10.05 4.44 1.94
N GLY A 78 -10.03 5.37 0.99
CA GLY A 78 -10.82 5.26 -0.24
C GLY A 78 -12.33 5.04 -0.01
N VAL A 79 -12.96 4.37 -0.97
CA VAL A 79 -14.37 3.94 -0.93
C VAL A 79 -14.45 2.41 -1.07
N PRO A 80 -15.54 1.75 -0.63
CA PRO A 80 -15.74 0.33 -0.89
C PRO A 80 -15.64 -0.03 -2.38
N GLY A 81 -14.87 -1.06 -2.71
CA GLY A 81 -14.84 -1.69 -4.02
C GLY A 81 -15.87 -2.82 -4.16
N PRO A 82 -15.97 -3.45 -5.33
CA PRO A 82 -16.78 -4.66 -5.50
C PRO A 82 -16.21 -5.77 -4.61
N PRO A 83 -17.05 -6.62 -4.01
CA PRO A 83 -16.58 -7.78 -3.27
C PRO A 83 -15.98 -8.82 -4.22
N GLU A 84 -14.93 -9.49 -3.77
CA GLU A 84 -14.29 -10.64 -4.43
C GLU A 84 -14.18 -11.79 -3.43
N GLU A 85 -14.39 -13.03 -3.86
CA GLU A 85 -14.55 -14.19 -2.97
C GLU A 85 -13.36 -14.44 -2.04
N ASP A 86 -12.14 -14.13 -2.50
CA ASP A 86 -10.91 -14.39 -1.76
C ASP A 86 -10.57 -13.31 -0.73
N TYR A 87 -11.28 -12.18 -0.74
CA TYR A 87 -10.95 -11.01 0.08
C TYR A 87 -12.07 -10.64 1.03
N ARG A 88 -11.70 -10.37 2.28
CA ARG A 88 -12.59 -9.88 3.33
C ARG A 88 -13.11 -8.48 3.01
N SER A 89 -12.24 -7.61 2.47
CA SER A 89 -12.56 -6.21 2.21
C SER A 89 -11.76 -5.70 1.02
N ILE A 90 -12.42 -4.91 0.17
CA ILE A 90 -11.80 -4.23 -0.95
C ILE A 90 -12.11 -2.74 -0.87
N ARG A 91 -11.09 -1.91 -1.02
CA ARG A 91 -11.19 -0.44 -1.02
C ARG A 91 -10.50 0.15 -2.23
N HIS A 92 -11.13 1.14 -2.84
CA HIS A 92 -10.61 1.86 -3.99
C HIS A 92 -10.25 3.29 -3.59
N LEU A 93 -9.00 3.67 -3.79
CA LEU A 93 -8.54 5.04 -3.64
C LEU A 93 -8.24 5.64 -5.01
N MET A 94 -9.02 6.66 -5.38
CA MET A 94 -8.85 7.35 -6.65
C MET A 94 -7.61 8.24 -6.63
N ILE A 95 -6.74 8.10 -7.63
CA ILE A 95 -5.60 8.99 -7.81
C ILE A 95 -6.09 10.25 -8.57
N PRO A 96 -6.01 11.45 -7.97
CA PRO A 96 -6.52 12.68 -8.59
C PRO A 96 -5.85 12.95 -9.93
N ASN A 97 -6.61 13.51 -10.90
CA ASN A 97 -6.13 13.89 -12.23
C ASN A 97 -5.52 12.75 -13.07
N THR A 98 -5.84 11.50 -12.74
CA THR A 98 -5.46 10.33 -13.51
C THR A 98 -6.67 9.42 -13.74
N ASP A 99 -6.53 8.51 -14.69
CA ASP A 99 -7.40 7.36 -14.89
C ASP A 99 -7.03 6.18 -13.97
N LYS A 100 -6.14 6.38 -12.99
CA LYS A 100 -5.66 5.31 -12.11
C LYS A 100 -6.35 5.33 -10.75
N LEU A 101 -6.30 4.18 -10.08
CA LEU A 101 -6.67 4.01 -8.68
C LEU A 101 -5.67 3.08 -7.98
N LEU A 102 -5.66 3.13 -6.65
CA LEU A 102 -5.11 2.06 -5.83
C LEU A 102 -6.25 1.16 -5.35
N VAL A 103 -6.08 -0.14 -5.52
CA VAL A 103 -6.97 -1.18 -5.01
C VAL A 103 -6.31 -1.81 -3.80
N PHE A 104 -6.95 -1.69 -2.64
CA PHE A 104 -6.53 -2.32 -1.39
C PHE A 104 -7.41 -3.55 -1.18
N LYS A 105 -6.80 -4.73 -1.09
CA LYS A 105 -7.51 -6.00 -0.90
C LYS A 105 -7.00 -6.66 0.37
N GLU A 106 -7.88 -6.91 1.32
CA GLU A 106 -7.54 -7.55 2.60
C GLU A 106 -7.97 -9.02 2.57
N TYR A 107 -7.03 -9.96 2.67
CA TYR A 107 -7.35 -11.39 2.79
C TYR A 107 -7.78 -11.75 4.20
N ALA A 108 -6.97 -11.34 5.17
CA ALA A 108 -7.20 -11.51 6.60
C ALA A 108 -6.83 -10.20 7.29
N PRO A 109 -7.34 -9.93 8.50
CA PRO A 109 -6.99 -8.71 9.24
C PRO A 109 -5.47 -8.48 9.24
N GLY A 110 -5.03 -7.40 8.59
CA GLY A 110 -3.61 -7.04 8.50
C GLY A 110 -2.79 -7.67 7.36
N ASP A 111 -3.33 -8.60 6.54
CA ASP A 111 -2.69 -9.09 5.31
C ASP A 111 -3.37 -8.45 4.09
N ILE A 112 -2.65 -7.52 3.46
CA ILE A 112 -3.21 -6.56 2.50
C ILE A 112 -2.35 -6.54 1.24
N GLU A 113 -3.00 -6.66 0.10
CA GLU A 113 -2.43 -6.35 -1.20
C GLU A 113 -2.89 -4.98 -1.66
N ILE A 114 -1.95 -4.20 -2.19
CA ILE A 114 -2.21 -2.87 -2.74
C ILE A 114 -1.69 -2.87 -4.17
N GLU A 115 -2.57 -2.61 -5.12
CA GLU A 115 -2.23 -2.60 -6.54
C GLU A 115 -2.62 -1.27 -7.17
N LYS A 116 -1.76 -0.73 -8.03
CA LYS A 116 -2.13 0.40 -8.89
C LYS A 116 -2.74 -0.13 -10.17
N GLN A 117 -4.00 0.23 -10.42
CA GLN A 117 -4.76 -0.21 -11.59
C GLN A 117 -5.26 1.00 -12.41
N THR A 118 -5.47 0.77 -13.70
CA THR A 118 -6.22 1.71 -14.56
C THR A 118 -7.71 1.46 -14.34
N ARG A 119 -8.50 2.53 -14.24
CA ARG A 119 -9.96 2.44 -14.13
C ARG A 119 -10.51 1.82 -15.41
N ASP A 120 -11.34 0.79 -15.24
CA ASP A 120 -12.24 0.38 -16.30
C ASP A 120 -13.32 1.46 -16.45
N ILE A 121 -13.14 2.36 -17.42
CA ILE A 121 -14.19 3.29 -17.83
C ILE A 121 -15.18 2.48 -18.68
N GLN A 122 -16.20 1.92 -18.03
CA GLN A 122 -17.41 1.44 -18.71
C GLN A 122 -18.39 2.59 -18.95
#